data_AF-A0A1S2WTC6-F1
#
_entry.id   AF-A0A1S2WTC6-F1
#
_cell.length_a   1.000
_cell.length_b   1.000
_cell.length_c   1.000
_cell.angle_alpha   90.00
_cell.angle_beta   90.00
_cell.angle_gamma   90.00
#
_symmetry.space_group_name_H-M   'P 1'
#
loop_
_entity.id
_entity.type
_entity.pdbx_description
1 polymer ?
#
loop_
_entity_poly.entity_id
_entity_poly.type
_entity_poly.pdbx_seq_one_letter_code
_entity_poly.pdbx_strand_id
1 'polypeptide(L)'
;MALHGKKDTIDNLDFFEQSLPKFKLPLNSQDPLEVYQEIKDELMLDGNSKQNLATFCQTEVDDFIHKLMDDCIDKNMIDKDEYPQTAEIESRCVNILANLWNSSAENAIDCSTTGSSEAAMLGGMAMKWRWRDKMKAQGKDYTKPNLVTGPVQVCWHKFARYWDIELREIPMSNESLIMTPEAVLERCDENTIGVVPTLGVTFTGQYEPVE
;
A
#
# COMPACT_ATOMS: atom_id res chain seq x y z
N MET A 1 46.34 16.65 40.60
CA MET A 1 47.56 16.49 39.77
C MET A 1 47.73 15.00 39.53
N ALA A 2 47.71 14.42 38.33
CA ALA A 2 47.50 14.84 36.94
C ALA A 2 46.79 13.63 36.27
N LEU A 3 45.67 13.76 35.55
CA LEU A 3 45.57 14.08 34.11
C LEU A 3 46.66 13.40 33.26
N HIS A 4 46.33 12.21 32.72
CA HIS A 4 46.54 11.76 31.32
C HIS A 4 46.83 10.26 31.24
N GLY A 5 45.82 9.53 30.80
CA GLY A 5 45.95 8.24 30.13
C GLY A 5 44.80 8.16 29.14
N LYS A 6 44.86 8.98 28.07
CA LYS A 6 43.99 8.83 26.91
C LYS A 6 44.14 7.38 26.46
N LYS A 7 43.09 6.57 26.63
CA LYS A 7 42.93 5.38 25.81
C LYS A 7 42.50 5.91 24.44
N ASP A 8 43.34 5.66 23.45
CA ASP A 8 43.14 5.98 22.05
C ASP A 8 41.87 5.29 21.53
N THR A 9 40.71 5.94 21.65
CA THR A 9 39.42 5.42 21.17
C THR A 9 39.06 5.93 19.77
N ILE A 10 40.02 6.43 18.97
CA ILE A 10 39.71 7.02 17.64
C ILE A 10 40.68 6.54 16.52
N ASP A 11 41.64 5.64 16.78
CA ASP A 11 42.67 5.30 15.78
C ASP A 11 42.60 3.88 15.20
N ASN A 12 41.58 3.06 15.49
CA ASN A 12 41.36 1.81 14.75
C ASN A 12 40.56 2.09 13.47
N LEU A 13 41.21 2.63 12.44
CA LEU A 13 40.63 2.86 11.11
C LEU A 13 40.29 1.56 10.32
N ASP A 14 40.45 0.38 10.93
CA ASP A 14 40.08 -0.93 10.35
C ASP A 14 38.56 -1.20 10.34
N PHE A 15 37.72 -0.23 10.75
CA PHE A 15 36.26 -0.33 10.78
C PHE A 15 35.58 -0.70 9.44
N PHE A 16 36.31 -0.69 8.31
CA PHE A 16 35.71 -0.85 6.97
C PHE A 16 36.39 -1.89 6.08
N GLU A 17 37.20 -2.81 6.62
CA GLU A 17 37.91 -3.79 5.78
C GLU A 17 36.96 -4.78 5.06
N GLN A 18 35.73 -4.97 5.54
CA GLN A 18 34.76 -5.89 4.95
C GLN A 18 33.38 -5.26 4.83
N SER A 19 32.81 -5.24 3.61
CA SER A 19 31.43 -4.84 3.38
C SER A 19 30.44 -5.77 4.07
N LEU A 20 29.26 -5.26 4.44
CA LEU A 20 28.17 -6.03 5.04
C LEU A 20 27.85 -7.32 4.25
N PRO A 21 27.57 -8.46 4.92
CA PRO A 21 27.30 -9.72 4.24
C PRO A 21 26.10 -9.66 3.28
N LYS A 22 26.30 -10.08 2.02
CA LYS A 22 25.25 -10.00 0.98
C LYS A 22 24.54 -11.32 0.68
N PHE A 23 25.19 -12.46 0.95
CA PHE A 23 24.74 -13.77 0.43
C PHE A 23 24.63 -14.86 1.49
N LYS A 24 25.23 -14.67 2.67
CA LYS A 24 25.27 -15.65 3.75
C LYS A 24 25.12 -14.95 5.09
N LEU A 25 24.48 -15.63 6.03
CA LEU A 25 24.45 -15.20 7.42
C LEU A 25 25.88 -15.18 7.98
N PRO A 26 26.33 -14.09 8.64
CA PRO A 26 27.63 -14.06 9.29
C PRO A 26 27.74 -15.13 10.39
N LEU A 27 28.93 -15.70 10.57
CA LEU A 27 29.19 -16.78 11.52
C LEU A 27 29.23 -16.31 12.98
N ASN A 28 29.55 -15.03 13.19
CA ASN A 28 29.70 -14.43 14.51
C ASN A 28 28.83 -13.18 14.61
N SER A 29 28.42 -12.83 15.83
CA SER A 29 27.81 -11.54 16.13
C SER A 29 28.83 -10.40 15.95
N GLN A 30 28.32 -9.23 15.60
CA GLN A 30 29.07 -7.99 15.47
C GLN A 30 28.58 -6.98 16.51
N ASP A 31 29.35 -5.91 16.74
CA ASP A 31 28.91 -4.86 17.66
C ASP A 31 27.67 -4.15 17.09
N PRO A 32 26.58 -3.97 17.87
CA PRO A 32 25.36 -3.35 17.37
C PRO A 32 25.53 -1.91 16.87
N LEU A 33 26.47 -1.14 17.44
CA LEU A 33 26.71 0.24 17.02
C LEU A 33 27.45 0.27 15.68
N GLU A 34 28.40 -0.64 15.46
CA GLU A 34 29.10 -0.79 14.18
C GLU A 34 28.10 -1.15 13.07
N VAL A 35 27.27 -2.17 13.28
CA VAL A 35 26.25 -2.60 12.31
C VAL A 35 25.25 -1.48 12.00
N TYR A 36 24.79 -0.76 13.02
CA TYR A 36 23.89 0.36 12.84
C TYR A 36 24.53 1.47 11.99
N GLN A 37 25.79 1.82 12.26
CA GLN A 37 26.49 2.88 11.52
C GLN A 37 26.76 2.46 10.08
N GLU A 38 27.19 1.21 9.84
CA GLU A 38 27.41 0.69 8.48
C GLU A 38 26.13 0.69 7.64
N ILE A 39 25.01 0.18 8.19
CA ILE A 39 23.72 0.18 7.47
C ILE A 39 23.27 1.61 7.21
N LYS A 40 23.40 2.50 8.21
CA LYS A 40 23.04 3.91 8.05
C LYS A 40 23.87 4.60 6.98
N ASP A 41 25.16 4.29 6.88
CA ASP A 41 26.04 4.85 5.88
C ASP A 41 25.72 4.33 4.47
N GLU A 42 25.38 3.05 4.31
CA GLU A 42 24.87 2.51 3.04
C GLU A 42 23.57 3.22 2.61
N LEU A 43 22.66 3.48 3.56
CA LEU A 43 21.39 4.19 3.29
C LEU A 43 21.57 5.66 2.91
N MET A 44 22.74 6.27 3.14
CA MET A 44 23.02 7.63 2.63
C MET A 44 23.12 7.69 1.09
N LEU A 45 23.27 6.54 0.44
CA LEU A 45 23.27 6.43 -1.03
C LEU A 45 21.85 6.47 -1.62
N ASP A 46 20.80 6.34 -0.80
CA ASP A 46 19.44 6.58 -1.23
C ASP A 46 19.24 8.07 -1.58
N GLY A 47 18.29 8.32 -2.49
CA GLY A 47 17.91 9.68 -2.86
C GLY A 47 17.30 10.43 -1.67
N ASN A 48 17.54 11.74 -1.57
CA ASN A 48 16.87 12.57 -0.58
C ASN A 48 15.36 12.62 -0.87
N SER A 49 14.56 12.05 0.04
CA SER A 49 13.10 11.94 -0.11
C SER A 49 12.40 13.30 -0.25
N LYS A 50 12.95 14.37 0.33
CA LYS A 50 12.41 15.74 0.18
C LYS A 50 12.60 16.31 -1.23
N GLN A 51 13.51 15.73 -2.02
CA GLN A 51 13.75 16.10 -3.41
C GLN A 51 13.05 15.13 -4.40
N ASN A 52 12.38 14.09 -3.90
CA ASN A 52 11.65 13.15 -4.73
C ASN A 52 10.26 13.71 -5.07
N LEU A 53 10.13 14.29 -6.26
CA LEU A 53 8.87 14.82 -6.78
C LEU A 53 8.04 13.78 -7.58
N ALA A 54 8.48 12.52 -7.62
CA ALA A 54 7.81 11.46 -8.38
C ALA A 54 6.88 10.58 -7.52
N THR A 55 7.02 10.61 -6.19
CA THR A 55 6.22 9.79 -5.28
C THR A 55 4.96 10.52 -4.82
N PHE A 56 3.88 9.75 -4.61
CA PHE A 56 2.67 10.22 -3.92
C PHE A 56 2.71 9.93 -2.42
N CYS A 57 3.68 9.15 -1.93
CA CYS A 57 3.81 8.82 -0.51
C CYS A 57 4.33 10.00 0.30
N GLN A 58 3.88 10.11 1.54
CA GLN A 58 4.35 11.11 2.49
C GLN A 58 5.87 10.96 2.74
N THR A 59 6.63 12.06 2.65
CA THR A 59 8.08 12.08 2.90
C THR A 59 8.49 12.99 4.07
N GLU A 60 7.51 13.62 4.72
CA GLU A 60 7.70 14.49 5.88
C GLU A 60 6.54 14.33 6.86
N VAL A 61 6.84 14.15 8.14
CA VAL A 61 5.85 14.05 9.22
C VAL A 61 6.35 14.87 10.41
N ASP A 62 5.44 15.25 11.31
CA ASP A 62 5.83 15.99 12.52
C ASP A 62 6.47 15.10 13.59
N ASP A 63 7.07 15.73 14.60
CA ASP A 63 7.75 15.06 15.72
C ASP A 63 6.81 14.18 16.55
N PHE A 64 5.50 14.46 16.59
CA PHE A 64 4.54 13.67 17.35
C PHE A 64 4.22 12.37 16.62
N ILE A 65 4.16 12.39 15.29
CA ILE A 65 4.04 11.16 14.49
C ILE A 65 5.26 10.27 14.70
N HIS A 66 6.48 10.84 14.68
CA HIS A 66 7.69 10.07 14.98
C HIS A 66 7.63 9.40 16.36
N LYS A 67 7.24 10.14 17.40
CA LYS A 67 7.10 9.60 18.77
C LYS A 67 6.04 8.52 18.85
N LEU A 68 4.87 8.74 18.24
CA LEU A 68 3.77 7.78 18.30
C LEU A 68 4.12 6.47 17.57
N MET A 69 4.83 6.55 16.45
CA MET A 69 5.32 5.38 15.73
C MET A 69 6.34 4.58 16.55
N ASP A 70 7.25 5.26 17.27
CA ASP A 70 8.22 4.63 18.17
C ASP A 70 7.53 3.98 19.38
N ASP A 71 6.59 4.69 20.03
CA ASP A 71 5.78 4.20 21.14
C ASP A 71 4.94 2.97 20.78
N CYS A 72 4.64 2.78 19.49
CA CYS A 72 3.81 1.69 18.96
C CYS A 72 4.57 0.63 18.18
N ILE A 73 5.91 0.69 18.13
CA ILE A 73 6.73 -0.23 17.32
C ILE A 73 6.56 -1.72 17.69
N ASP A 74 6.13 -1.98 18.93
CA ASP A 74 5.89 -3.32 19.49
C ASP A 74 4.40 -3.76 19.41
N LYS A 75 3.50 -2.91 18.90
CA LYS A 75 2.05 -3.16 18.90
C LYS A 75 1.64 -3.91 17.64
N ASN A 76 0.96 -5.05 17.81
CA ASN A 76 0.52 -5.87 16.70
C ASN A 76 -0.96 -5.61 16.37
N MET A 77 -1.24 -4.95 15.24
CA MET A 77 -2.61 -4.59 14.84
C MET A 77 -3.56 -5.80 14.68
N ILE A 78 -3.06 -6.97 14.30
CA ILE A 78 -3.91 -8.15 14.11
C ILE A 78 -4.35 -8.80 15.44
N ASP A 79 -3.61 -8.56 16.52
CA ASP A 79 -3.88 -9.12 17.84
C ASP A 79 -4.80 -8.19 18.64
N LYS A 80 -6.08 -8.19 18.23
CA LYS A 80 -7.09 -7.27 18.78
C LYS A 80 -7.44 -7.55 20.25
N ASP A 81 -7.18 -8.76 20.73
CA ASP A 81 -7.41 -9.15 22.13
C ASP A 81 -6.32 -8.58 23.04
N GLU A 82 -5.06 -8.61 22.60
CA GLU A 82 -3.93 -8.04 23.35
C GLU A 82 -3.87 -6.51 23.23
N TYR A 83 -4.25 -5.95 22.07
CA TYR A 83 -4.21 -4.51 21.80
C TYR A 83 -5.58 -3.91 21.47
N PRO A 84 -6.57 -4.00 22.38
CA PRO A 84 -7.95 -3.59 22.11
C PRO A 84 -8.07 -2.08 21.87
N GLN A 85 -7.20 -1.26 22.47
CA GLN A 85 -7.23 0.18 22.27
C GLN A 85 -6.68 0.58 20.89
N THR A 86 -5.74 -0.18 20.33
CA THR A 86 -5.27 -0.01 18.95
C THR A 86 -6.39 -0.37 17.97
N ALA A 87 -7.08 -1.50 18.20
CA ALA A 87 -8.23 -1.92 17.38
C ALA A 87 -9.39 -0.91 17.45
N GLU A 88 -9.64 -0.32 18.62
CA GLU A 88 -10.63 0.76 18.78
C GLU A 88 -10.26 2.02 18.00
N ILE A 89 -8.97 2.40 17.96
CA ILE A 89 -8.50 3.53 17.14
C ILE A 89 -8.68 3.23 15.65
N GLU A 90 -8.39 2.01 15.19
CA GLU A 90 -8.69 1.57 13.82
C GLU A 90 -10.19 1.72 13.51
N SER A 91 -11.06 1.25 14.40
CA SER A 91 -12.52 1.35 14.23
C SER A 91 -12.99 2.80 14.11
N ARG A 92 -12.42 3.72 14.91
CA ARG A 92 -12.70 5.15 14.78
C ARG A 92 -12.29 5.70 13.42
N CYS A 93 -11.08 5.38 12.96
CA CYS A 93 -10.60 5.80 11.65
C CYS A 93 -11.51 5.31 10.52
N VAL A 94 -11.92 4.04 10.58
CA VAL A 94 -12.89 3.45 9.63
C VAL A 94 -14.20 4.24 9.61
N ASN A 95 -14.79 4.51 10.78
CA ASN A 95 -16.05 5.24 10.85
C ASN A 95 -15.92 6.70 10.38
N ILE A 96 -14.80 7.36 10.69
CA ILE A 96 -14.52 8.74 10.23
C ILE A 96 -14.41 8.77 8.70
N LEU A 97 -13.66 7.83 8.09
CA LEU A 97 -13.52 7.76 6.64
C LEU A 97 -14.83 7.39 5.95
N ALA A 98 -15.61 6.49 6.51
CA ALA A 98 -16.94 6.14 5.99
C ALA A 98 -17.89 7.34 6.02
N ASN A 99 -17.87 8.14 7.09
CA ASN A 99 -18.63 9.37 7.16
C ASN A 99 -18.15 10.41 6.15
N LEU A 100 -16.83 10.58 5.99
CA LEU A 100 -16.24 11.46 4.98
C LEU A 100 -16.68 11.08 3.55
N TRP A 101 -16.85 9.79 3.27
CA TRP A 101 -17.34 9.27 1.99
C TRP A 101 -18.86 9.15 1.90
N ASN A 102 -19.62 9.78 2.80
CA ASN A 102 -21.08 9.81 2.82
C ASN A 102 -21.73 8.42 2.85
N SER A 103 -21.11 7.46 3.52
CA SER A 103 -21.71 6.14 3.74
C SER A 103 -23.02 6.26 4.52
N SER A 104 -24.04 5.50 4.11
CA SER A 104 -25.33 5.42 4.81
C SER A 104 -25.33 4.44 5.99
N ALA A 105 -24.22 3.73 6.23
CA ALA A 105 -24.10 2.79 7.32
C ALA A 105 -23.92 3.50 8.67
N GLU A 106 -24.71 3.12 9.68
CA GLU A 106 -24.55 3.63 11.05
C GLU A 106 -23.22 3.17 11.68
N ASN A 107 -22.78 1.95 11.37
CA ASN A 107 -21.46 1.42 11.71
C ASN A 107 -20.83 0.85 10.43
N ALA A 108 -19.69 1.41 10.03
CA ALA A 108 -19.00 0.95 8.84
C ALA A 108 -18.35 -0.42 9.07
N ILE A 109 -18.54 -1.34 8.12
CA ILE A 109 -17.86 -2.64 8.11
C ILE A 109 -16.66 -2.51 7.17
N ASP A 110 -15.50 -2.21 7.75
CA ASP A 110 -14.24 -2.03 7.00
C ASP A 110 -13.02 -2.32 7.89
N CYS A 111 -11.82 -2.20 7.33
CA CYS A 111 -10.55 -2.43 8.02
C CYS A 111 -9.42 -1.54 7.49
N SER A 112 -8.40 -1.33 8.32
CA SER A 112 -7.12 -0.81 7.81
C SER A 112 -6.44 -1.85 6.93
N THR A 113 -5.62 -1.36 6.00
CA THR A 113 -4.77 -2.18 5.14
C THR A 113 -3.39 -1.55 5.08
N THR A 114 -2.39 -2.31 4.64
CA THR A 114 -1.03 -1.78 4.45
C THR A 114 -0.98 -0.69 3.37
N GLY A 115 -1.94 -0.71 2.44
CA GLY A 115 -2.13 0.33 1.43
C GLY A 115 -3.15 -0.08 0.37
N SER A 116 -3.44 0.81 -0.58
CA SER A 116 -4.53 0.64 -1.55
C SER A 116 -4.41 -0.61 -2.44
N SER A 117 -3.24 -1.23 -2.57
CA SER A 117 -3.11 -2.51 -3.29
C SER A 117 -3.86 -3.66 -2.58
N GLU A 118 -3.77 -3.73 -1.25
CA GLU A 118 -4.50 -4.72 -0.46
C GLU A 118 -5.99 -4.39 -0.43
N ALA A 119 -6.35 -3.12 -0.20
CA ALA A 119 -7.75 -2.67 -0.23
C ALA A 119 -8.43 -2.95 -1.58
N ALA A 120 -7.74 -2.70 -2.70
CA ALA A 120 -8.25 -3.00 -4.04
C ALA A 120 -8.51 -4.51 -4.24
N MET A 121 -7.63 -5.37 -3.73
CA MET A 121 -7.84 -6.82 -3.79
C MET A 121 -9.03 -7.26 -2.94
N LEU A 122 -9.19 -6.72 -1.72
CA LEU A 122 -10.35 -7.00 -0.87
C LEU A 122 -11.67 -6.55 -1.53
N GLY A 123 -11.71 -5.31 -2.04
CA GLY A 123 -12.85 -4.78 -2.77
C GLY A 123 -13.15 -5.57 -4.05
N GLY A 124 -12.12 -5.96 -4.79
CA GLY A 124 -12.21 -6.81 -5.97
C GLY A 124 -12.77 -8.20 -5.67
N MET A 125 -12.29 -8.85 -4.61
CA MET A 125 -12.84 -10.14 -4.16
C MET A 125 -14.30 -10.02 -3.76
N ALA A 126 -14.68 -8.94 -3.06
CA ALA A 126 -16.07 -8.68 -2.71
C ALA A 126 -16.95 -8.52 -3.97
N MET A 127 -16.48 -7.80 -4.99
CA MET A 127 -17.16 -7.70 -6.30
C MET A 127 -17.32 -9.07 -6.96
N LYS A 128 -16.24 -9.85 -7.06
CA LYS A 128 -16.24 -11.20 -7.64
C LYS A 128 -17.24 -12.12 -6.94
N TRP A 129 -17.27 -12.11 -5.62
CA TRP A 129 -18.17 -12.97 -4.84
C TRP A 129 -19.64 -12.57 -5.00
N ARG A 130 -19.97 -11.28 -4.92
CA ARG A 130 -21.34 -10.80 -5.15
C ARG A 130 -21.84 -11.16 -6.55
N TRP A 131 -21.01 -10.96 -7.57
CA TRP A 131 -21.34 -11.34 -8.95
C TRP A 131 -21.57 -12.85 -9.07
N ARG A 132 -20.65 -13.68 -8.54
CA ARG A 132 -20.76 -15.15 -8.62
C ARG A 132 -22.05 -15.65 -8.00
N ASP A 133 -22.40 -15.15 -6.82
CA ASP A 133 -23.59 -15.59 -6.11
C ASP A 133 -24.87 -15.15 -6.83
N LYS A 134 -24.88 -13.95 -7.44
CA LYS A 134 -25.95 -13.50 -8.34
C LYS A 134 -26.10 -14.41 -9.56
N MET A 135 -25.01 -14.75 -10.25
CA MET A 135 -25.07 -15.62 -11.45
C MET A 135 -25.57 -17.03 -11.10
N LYS A 136 -25.10 -17.60 -9.99
CA LYS A 136 -25.59 -18.88 -9.46
C LYS A 136 -27.09 -18.85 -9.17
N ALA A 137 -27.58 -17.81 -8.50
CA ALA A 137 -28.99 -17.66 -8.19
C ALA A 137 -29.87 -17.56 -9.46
N GLN A 138 -29.31 -17.06 -10.57
CA GLN A 138 -29.97 -16.97 -11.87
C GLN A 138 -29.77 -18.22 -12.75
N GLY A 139 -29.03 -19.23 -12.29
CA GLY A 139 -28.69 -20.41 -13.08
C GLY A 139 -27.79 -20.13 -14.29
N LYS A 140 -27.04 -19.01 -14.27
CA LYS A 140 -26.13 -18.60 -15.34
C LYS A 140 -24.71 -19.13 -15.10
N ASP A 141 -23.91 -19.16 -16.17
CA ASP A 141 -22.47 -19.41 -16.06
C ASP A 141 -21.80 -18.32 -15.21
N TYR A 142 -20.85 -18.73 -14.36
CA TYR A 142 -20.11 -17.86 -13.45
C TYR A 142 -18.60 -18.10 -13.52
N THR A 143 -18.13 -18.71 -14.61
CA THR A 143 -16.72 -19.13 -14.77
C THR A 143 -15.83 -18.11 -15.47
N LYS A 144 -16.40 -17.08 -16.11
CA LYS A 144 -15.67 -16.11 -16.95
C LYS A 144 -15.85 -14.65 -16.51
N PRO A 145 -15.51 -14.27 -15.26
CA PRO A 145 -15.65 -12.89 -14.81
C PRO A 145 -14.76 -11.93 -15.60
N ASN A 146 -15.25 -10.71 -15.84
CA ASN A 146 -14.44 -9.59 -16.31
C ASN A 146 -14.57 -8.36 -15.41
N LEU A 147 -13.59 -7.46 -15.44
CA LEU A 147 -13.58 -6.18 -14.74
C LEU A 147 -13.27 -5.06 -15.74
N VAL A 148 -14.11 -4.02 -15.78
CA VAL A 148 -13.91 -2.87 -16.67
C VAL A 148 -13.24 -1.73 -15.91
N THR A 149 -12.18 -1.17 -16.47
CA THR A 149 -11.39 -0.10 -15.83
C THR A 149 -10.91 0.93 -16.85
N GLY A 150 -10.44 2.08 -16.36
CA GLY A 150 -9.65 3.04 -17.13
C GLY A 150 -8.16 2.72 -17.02
N PRO A 151 -7.26 3.68 -17.26
CA PRO A 151 -5.81 3.52 -17.05
C PRO A 151 -5.49 3.39 -15.55
N VAL A 152 -5.48 2.15 -15.08
CA VAL A 152 -5.39 1.80 -13.67
C VAL A 152 -3.96 1.65 -13.19
N GLN A 153 -3.79 1.76 -11.88
CA GLN A 153 -2.54 1.36 -11.21
C GLN A 153 -2.35 -0.17 -11.29
N VAL A 154 -1.08 -0.61 -11.29
CA VAL A 154 -0.69 -2.03 -11.49
C VAL A 154 -1.38 -3.04 -10.54
N CYS A 155 -1.89 -2.61 -9.39
CA CYS A 155 -2.60 -3.46 -8.44
C CYS A 155 -3.84 -4.12 -9.05
N TRP A 156 -4.53 -3.45 -9.98
CA TRP A 156 -5.70 -4.03 -10.68
C TRP A 156 -5.29 -5.08 -11.71
N HIS A 157 -4.15 -4.91 -12.39
CA HIS A 157 -3.56 -5.97 -13.22
C HIS A 157 -3.17 -7.19 -12.39
N LYS A 158 -2.56 -6.97 -11.21
CA LYS A 158 -2.23 -8.04 -10.26
C LYS A 158 -3.49 -8.76 -9.79
N PHE A 159 -4.51 -8.02 -9.36
CA PHE A 159 -5.79 -8.58 -8.94
C PHE A 159 -6.42 -9.45 -10.05
N ALA A 160 -6.53 -8.90 -11.26
CA ALA A 160 -7.09 -9.63 -12.40
C ALA A 160 -6.31 -10.92 -12.70
N ARG A 161 -4.98 -10.86 -12.65
CA ARG A 161 -4.11 -12.02 -12.84
C ARG A 161 -4.24 -13.06 -11.73
N TYR A 162 -4.24 -12.65 -10.47
CA TYR A 162 -4.22 -13.57 -9.33
C TYR A 162 -5.57 -14.24 -9.08
N TRP A 163 -6.66 -13.60 -9.49
CA TRP A 163 -8.03 -14.12 -9.31
C TRP A 163 -8.70 -14.58 -10.61
N ASP A 164 -7.95 -14.77 -11.70
CA ASP A 164 -8.48 -15.24 -13.00
C ASP A 164 -9.69 -14.41 -13.48
N ILE A 165 -9.49 -13.10 -13.62
CA ILE A 165 -10.49 -12.16 -14.12
C ILE A 165 -9.96 -11.53 -15.42
N GLU A 166 -10.78 -11.49 -16.45
CA GLU A 166 -10.48 -10.75 -17.68
C GLU A 166 -10.48 -9.24 -17.37
N LEU A 167 -9.33 -8.58 -17.52
CA LEU A 167 -9.25 -7.12 -17.37
C LEU A 167 -9.59 -6.44 -18.70
N ARG A 168 -10.71 -5.72 -18.73
CA ARG A 168 -11.17 -4.92 -19.86
C ARG A 168 -10.81 -3.45 -19.65
N GLU A 169 -9.52 -3.19 -19.77
CA GLU A 169 -8.97 -1.85 -19.62
C GLU A 169 -9.30 -0.97 -20.84
N ILE A 170 -9.83 0.23 -20.58
CA ILE A 170 -10.05 1.25 -21.60
C ILE A 170 -8.69 1.93 -21.84
N PRO A 171 -8.13 1.81 -23.06
CA PRO A 171 -6.82 2.38 -23.34
C PRO A 171 -6.89 3.91 -23.35
N MET A 172 -5.82 4.56 -22.89
CA MET A 172 -5.61 5.98 -23.17
C MET A 172 -5.42 6.20 -24.67
N SER A 173 -6.01 7.27 -25.19
CA SER A 173 -5.85 7.73 -26.56
C SER A 173 -5.56 9.23 -26.60
N ASN A 174 -5.32 9.77 -27.80
CA ASN A 174 -5.12 11.21 -27.96
C ASN A 174 -6.42 12.00 -27.71
N GLU A 175 -7.57 11.35 -27.83
CA GLU A 175 -8.90 11.91 -27.63
C GLU A 175 -9.33 11.89 -26.16
N SER A 176 -8.95 10.84 -25.40
CA SER A 176 -9.22 10.75 -23.97
C SER A 176 -8.11 9.99 -23.23
N LEU A 177 -7.62 10.58 -22.14
CA LEU A 177 -6.65 9.97 -21.22
C LEU A 177 -7.32 9.30 -20.01
N ILE A 178 -8.66 9.27 -19.99
CA ILE A 178 -9.48 8.70 -18.90
C ILE A 178 -10.61 7.86 -19.50
N MET A 179 -11.24 7.01 -18.68
CA MET A 179 -12.47 6.33 -19.09
C MET A 179 -13.60 7.33 -19.36
N THR A 180 -14.47 6.99 -20.32
CA THR A 180 -15.73 7.69 -20.55
C THR A 180 -16.92 6.74 -20.32
N PRO A 181 -18.11 7.27 -19.98
CA PRO A 181 -19.31 6.44 -19.81
C PRO A 181 -19.61 5.56 -21.03
N GLU A 182 -19.43 6.09 -22.24
CA GLU A 182 -19.67 5.36 -23.49
C GLU A 182 -18.71 4.17 -23.62
N ALA A 183 -17.42 4.39 -23.39
CA ALA A 183 -16.39 3.35 -23.48
C ALA A 183 -16.58 2.24 -22.42
N VAL A 184 -17.10 2.60 -21.24
CA VAL A 184 -17.50 1.65 -20.20
C VAL A 184 -18.66 0.80 -20.67
N LEU A 185 -19.75 1.41 -21.16
CA LEU A 185 -20.94 0.70 -21.62
C LEU A 185 -20.65 -0.28 -22.76
N GLU A 186 -19.74 0.07 -23.67
CA GLU A 186 -19.29 -0.81 -24.76
C GLU A 186 -18.57 -2.08 -24.28
N ARG A 187 -18.00 -2.06 -23.07
CA ARG A 187 -17.18 -3.16 -22.51
C ARG A 187 -17.91 -3.97 -21.44
N CYS A 188 -19.04 -3.47 -20.94
CA CYS A 188 -19.85 -4.16 -19.95
C CYS A 188 -20.70 -5.26 -20.58
N ASP A 189 -20.73 -6.43 -19.94
CA ASP A 189 -21.64 -7.52 -20.26
C ASP A 189 -22.16 -8.20 -18.97
N GLU A 190 -22.86 -9.32 -19.10
CA GLU A 190 -23.40 -10.06 -17.94
C GLU A 190 -22.32 -10.68 -17.03
N ASN A 191 -21.09 -10.80 -17.53
CA ASN A 191 -19.95 -11.33 -16.79
C ASN A 191 -19.12 -10.23 -16.10
N THR A 192 -19.47 -8.96 -16.30
CA THR A 192 -18.78 -7.84 -15.65
C THR A 192 -19.08 -7.81 -14.16
N ILE A 193 -18.05 -8.01 -13.34
CA ILE A 193 -18.17 -8.02 -11.87
C ILE A 193 -18.27 -6.61 -11.28
N GLY A 194 -17.80 -5.61 -12.02
CA GLY A 194 -17.80 -4.20 -11.62
C GLY A 194 -17.07 -3.32 -12.63
N VAL A 195 -17.22 -2.01 -12.43
CA VAL A 195 -16.48 -0.94 -13.12
C VAL A 195 -15.66 -0.21 -12.06
N VAL A 196 -14.38 0.05 -12.33
CA VAL A 196 -13.48 0.74 -11.39
C VAL A 196 -13.00 2.06 -11.99
N PRO A 197 -13.67 3.18 -11.67
CA PRO A 197 -13.14 4.51 -11.95
C PRO A 197 -12.01 4.87 -10.98
N THR A 198 -11.04 5.62 -11.46
CA THR A 198 -9.85 6.07 -10.74
C THR A 198 -9.99 7.54 -10.39
N LEU A 199 -10.28 7.83 -9.11
CA LEU A 199 -10.31 9.19 -8.59
C LEU A 199 -8.87 9.69 -8.34
N GLY A 200 -8.17 10.03 -9.41
CA GLY A 200 -6.76 10.45 -9.40
C GLY A 200 -5.88 9.47 -10.17
N VAL A 201 -5.97 9.50 -11.49
CA VAL A 201 -5.18 8.65 -12.39
C VAL A 201 -3.69 8.91 -12.15
N THR A 202 -2.93 7.87 -11.79
CA THR A 202 -1.51 8.00 -11.40
C THR A 202 -0.65 8.68 -12.47
N PHE A 203 -1.00 8.51 -13.74
CA PHE A 203 -0.24 9.04 -14.88
C PHE A 203 -0.50 10.52 -15.17
N THR A 204 -1.71 11.01 -14.88
CA THR A 204 -2.19 12.34 -15.34
C THR A 204 -2.75 13.23 -14.23
N GLY A 205 -3.04 12.67 -13.05
CA GLY A 205 -3.71 13.36 -11.95
C GLY A 205 -5.20 13.63 -12.17
N GLN A 206 -5.77 13.19 -13.30
CA GLN A 206 -7.17 13.45 -13.64
C GLN A 206 -8.13 12.57 -12.85
N TYR A 207 -9.34 13.07 -12.64
CA TYR A 207 -10.44 12.31 -12.04
C TYR A 207 -11.32 11.73 -13.13
N GLU A 208 -11.54 10.41 -13.07
CA GLU A 208 -12.52 9.75 -13.93
C GLU A 208 -13.94 10.08 -13.45
N PRO A 209 -14.89 10.38 -14.36
CA PRO A 209 -16.25 10.76 -13.98
C PRO A 209 -17.00 9.56 -13.41
N VAL A 210 -17.44 9.67 -12.14
CA VAL A 210 -18.18 8.62 -11.43
C VAL A 210 -19.71 8.79 -11.54
N GLU A 211 -20.18 10.04 -11.69
CA GLU A 211 -21.62 10.40 -11.73
C GLU A 211 -22.35 9.96 -13.01
#